data_AF-A0A316KWT9-F1
#
_entry.id   AF-A0A316KWT9-F1
#
_cell.length_a   1.000
_cell.length_b   1.000
_cell.length_c   1.000
_cell.angle_alpha   90.00
_cell.angle_beta   90.00
_cell.angle_gamma   90.00
#
_symmetry.space_group_name_H-M   'P 1'
#
loop_
_entity.id
_entity.type
_entity.pdbx_description
1 polymer ?
#
loop_
_entity_poly.entity_id
_entity_poly.type
_entity_poly.pdbx_seq_one_letter_code
_entity_poly.pdbx_strand_id
1 'polypeptide(L)'
;METVTKEFKKLDWGKALLRVLELLIIKPFTLPIKIYINALKNLSNAKSENGEVHQLSDEFPLYVWLISIFDALIFLAYPIGIVMAIRGANSYFGGFGLFMGILGITYFLPLYLSLIRELAQISLKILLYLKLIASKK
;
A
#
# COMPACT_ATOMS: atom_id res chain seq x y z
N MET A 1 32.59 28.17 -0.03
CA MET A 1 32.95 26.73 0.03
C MET A 1 33.25 26.26 1.47
N GLU A 2 33.71 27.12 2.39
CA GLU A 2 33.95 26.76 3.82
C GLU A 2 32.69 26.61 4.70
N THR A 3 31.57 27.22 4.31
CA THR A 3 30.31 27.17 5.08
C THR A 3 29.64 25.80 4.99
N VAL A 4 29.75 25.15 3.83
CA VAL A 4 29.19 23.82 3.56
C VAL A 4 29.89 22.75 4.43
N THR A 5 31.22 22.85 4.60
CA THR A 5 32.01 21.89 5.38
C THR A 5 31.76 21.96 6.90
N LYS A 6 31.35 23.12 7.43
CA LYS A 6 31.02 23.29 8.87
C LYS A 6 29.67 22.67 9.25
N GLU A 7 28.70 22.61 8.33
CA GLU A 7 27.40 21.96 8.60
C GLU A 7 27.51 20.43 8.66
N PHE A 8 28.34 19.80 7.83
CA PHE A 8 28.56 18.34 7.86
C PHE A 8 29.23 17.84 9.15
N LYS A 9 29.95 18.71 9.86
CA LYS A 9 30.60 18.37 11.13
C LYS A 9 29.63 18.28 12.32
N LYS A 10 28.39 18.77 12.16
CA LYS A 10 27.29 18.65 13.14
C LYS A 10 26.27 17.56 12.80
N LEU A 11 26.46 16.83 11.71
CA LEU A 11 25.63 15.68 11.38
C LEU A 11 25.97 14.52 12.32
N ASP A 12 24.98 14.10 13.09
CA ASP A 12 25.06 12.89 13.91
C ASP A 12 24.95 11.68 12.96
N TRP A 13 26.09 11.27 12.42
CA TRP A 13 26.22 10.18 11.46
C TRP A 13 25.64 8.86 11.99
N GLY A 14 25.69 8.64 13.31
CA GLY A 14 25.07 7.48 13.95
C GLY A 14 23.54 7.52 13.82
N LYS A 15 22.92 8.66 14.12
CA LYS A 15 21.47 8.83 13.90
C LYS A 15 21.09 8.75 12.43
N ALA A 16 21.90 9.30 11.54
CA ALA A 16 21.66 9.21 10.10
C ALA A 16 21.70 7.76 9.61
N LEU A 17 22.71 6.98 10.03
CA LEU A 17 22.84 5.56 9.68
C LEU A 17 21.67 4.73 10.21
N LEU A 18 21.29 4.93 11.47
CA LEU A 18 20.11 4.26 12.06
C LEU A 18 18.84 4.55 11.27
N ARG A 19 18.65 5.80 10.86
CA ARG A 19 17.48 6.20 10.08
C ARG A 19 17.50 5.60 8.67
N VAL A 20 18.67 5.47 8.05
CA VAL A 20 18.82 4.77 6.77
C VAL A 20 18.50 3.28 6.92
N LEU A 21 18.99 2.62 7.97
CA LEU A 21 18.68 1.21 8.25
C LEU A 21 17.19 1.00 8.51
N GLU A 22 16.56 1.88 9.29
CA GLU A 22 15.10 1.86 9.51
C GLU A 22 14.33 2.01 8.19
N LEU A 23 14.74 2.95 7.34
CA LEU A 23 14.11 3.20 6.05
C LEU A 23 14.27 2.04 5.06
N LEU A 24 15.45 1.41 5.02
CA LEU A 24 15.77 0.38 4.03
C LEU A 24 15.36 -1.02 4.48
N ILE A 25 15.38 -1.30 5.78
CA ILE A 25 15.07 -2.63 6.31
C ILE A 25 13.68 -2.61 6.92
N ILE A 26 13.45 -1.81 7.97
CA ILE A 26 12.23 -1.90 8.78
C ILE A 26 10.98 -1.49 7.98
N LYS A 27 11.05 -0.41 7.19
CA LYS A 27 9.89 0.07 6.45
C LYS A 27 9.39 -0.91 5.39
N PRO A 28 10.21 -1.49 4.50
CA PRO A 28 9.74 -2.46 3.53
C PRO A 28 9.02 -3.67 4.12
N PHE A 29 9.40 -4.12 5.31
CA PHE A 29 8.70 -5.21 6.01
C PHE A 29 7.45 -4.73 6.76
N THR A 30 7.44 -3.53 7.34
CA THR A 30 6.24 -3.06 8.07
C THR A 30 5.14 -2.52 7.17
N LEU A 31 5.48 -2.04 5.97
CA LEU A 31 4.54 -1.42 5.03
C LEU A 31 3.45 -2.38 4.51
N PRO A 32 3.75 -3.62 4.04
CA PRO A 32 2.72 -4.54 3.57
C PRO A 32 1.63 -4.80 4.61
N ILE A 33 2.03 -4.99 5.88
CA ILE A 33 1.10 -5.22 6.99
C ILE A 33 0.23 -3.98 7.23
N LYS A 34 0.83 -2.79 7.23
CA LYS A 34 0.07 -1.52 7.38
C LYS A 34 -0.94 -1.35 6.25
N ILE A 35 -0.55 -1.64 5.01
CA ILE A 35 -1.41 -1.57 3.83
C ILE A 35 -2.59 -2.54 3.98
N TYR A 36 -2.32 -3.78 4.40
CA TYR A 36 -3.35 -4.78 4.62
C TYR A 36 -4.39 -4.33 5.67
N ILE A 37 -3.92 -3.85 6.83
CA ILE A 37 -4.80 -3.35 7.90
C ILE A 37 -5.63 -2.15 7.40
N ASN A 38 -5.02 -1.25 6.65
CA ASN A 38 -5.73 -0.09 6.09
C ASN A 38 -6.78 -0.51 5.06
N ALA A 39 -6.48 -1.46 4.18
CA ALA A 39 -7.44 -2.02 3.24
C ALA A 39 -8.63 -2.66 3.98
N LEU A 40 -8.37 -3.42 5.06
CA LEU A 40 -9.44 -3.99 5.88
C LEU A 40 -10.32 -2.92 6.55
N LYS A 41 -9.71 -1.85 7.08
CA LYS A 41 -10.43 -0.70 7.65
C LYS A 41 -11.28 0.02 6.60
N ASN A 42 -10.77 0.20 5.39
CA ASN A 42 -11.53 0.81 4.30
C ASN A 42 -12.74 -0.04 3.92
N LEU A 43 -12.56 -1.36 3.79
CA LEU A 43 -13.64 -2.29 3.49
C LEU A 43 -14.69 -2.36 4.61
N SER A 44 -14.27 -2.34 5.88
CA SER A 44 -15.20 -2.38 7.01
C SER A 44 -16.01 -1.09 7.15
N ASN A 45 -15.40 0.05 6.80
CA ASN A 45 -16.01 1.36 6.94
C ASN A 45 -16.66 1.87 5.65
N ALA A 46 -16.70 1.07 4.58
CA ALA A 46 -17.26 1.46 3.27
C ALA A 46 -18.76 1.85 3.31
N LYS A 47 -19.47 1.56 4.40
CA LYS A 47 -20.88 1.90 4.63
C LYS A 47 -21.11 2.97 5.71
N SER A 48 -20.06 3.51 6.35
CA SER A 48 -20.28 4.53 7.37
C SER A 48 -20.57 5.88 6.70
N GLU A 49 -21.76 6.40 7.00
CA GLU A 49 -22.43 7.60 6.46
C GLU A 49 -21.61 8.92 6.51
N ASN A 50 -20.40 8.91 7.08
CA ASN A 50 -19.61 10.11 7.43
C ASN A 50 -18.21 10.17 6.79
N GLY A 51 -17.88 9.28 5.85
CA GLY A 51 -16.60 9.33 5.14
C GLY A 51 -16.64 10.29 3.94
N GLU A 52 -15.61 11.10 3.72
CA GLU A 52 -15.44 11.97 2.53
C GLU A 52 -15.65 11.23 1.19
N VAL A 53 -15.55 9.90 1.18
CA VAL A 53 -15.79 9.02 0.03
C VAL A 53 -17.29 8.89 -0.32
N HIS A 54 -18.22 9.15 0.61
CA HIS A 54 -19.65 9.00 0.36
C HIS A 54 -20.25 10.15 -0.46
N GLN A 55 -19.74 11.37 -0.32
CA GLN A 55 -20.06 12.46 -1.27
C GLN A 55 -19.53 12.18 -2.69
N LEU A 56 -18.55 11.27 -2.82
CA LEU A 56 -17.91 10.90 -4.09
C LEU A 56 -18.55 9.69 -4.77
N SER A 57 -19.25 8.84 -4.02
CA SER A 57 -19.88 7.62 -4.57
C SER A 57 -21.06 7.91 -5.47
N ASP A 58 -21.80 9.00 -5.22
CA ASP A 58 -22.94 9.39 -6.06
C ASP A 58 -22.50 10.00 -7.39
N GLU A 59 -21.33 10.64 -7.41
CA GLU A 59 -20.84 11.34 -8.60
C GLU A 59 -19.95 10.47 -9.50
N PHE A 60 -19.15 9.58 -8.90
CA PHE A 60 -18.22 8.70 -9.63
C PHE A 60 -18.22 7.25 -9.07
N PRO A 61 -19.38 6.56 -9.08
CA PRO A 61 -19.54 5.23 -8.46
C PRO A 61 -18.58 4.18 -9.01
N LEU A 62 -18.36 4.18 -10.33
CA LEU A 62 -17.45 3.24 -11.00
C LEU A 62 -15.99 3.43 -10.56
N TYR A 63 -15.58 4.67 -10.30
CA TYR A 63 -14.20 4.97 -9.93
C TYR A 63 -13.94 4.63 -8.46
N VAL A 64 -14.90 4.93 -7.58
CA VAL A 64 -14.86 4.49 -6.18
C VAL A 64 -14.83 2.97 -6.11
N TRP A 65 -15.68 2.28 -6.90
CA TRP A 65 -15.68 0.82 -7.02
C TRP A 65 -14.31 0.28 -7.47
N LEU A 66 -13.69 0.86 -8.50
CA LEU A 66 -12.37 0.46 -8.97
C LEU A 66 -11.31 0.53 -7.87
N ILE A 67 -11.29 1.61 -7.08
CA ILE A 67 -10.37 1.76 -5.96
C ILE A 67 -10.64 0.71 -4.88
N SER A 68 -11.91 0.48 -4.55
CA SER A 68 -12.33 -0.51 -3.55
C SER A 68 -12.00 -1.96 -3.94
N ILE A 69 -11.94 -2.28 -5.25
CA ILE A 69 -11.46 -3.60 -5.71
C ILE A 69 -10.02 -3.84 -5.25
N PHE A 70 -9.15 -2.85 -5.30
CA PHE A 70 -7.77 -3.05 -4.84
C PHE A 70 -7.72 -3.35 -3.35
N ASP A 71 -8.58 -2.74 -2.54
CA ASP A 71 -8.68 -3.07 -1.11
C ASP A 71 -9.12 -4.52 -0.91
N ALA A 72 -10.10 -4.99 -1.69
CA ALA A 72 -10.55 -6.38 -1.66
C ALA A 72 -9.46 -7.36 -2.14
N LEU A 73 -8.71 -7.02 -3.19
CA LEU A 73 -7.59 -7.84 -3.70
C LEU A 73 -6.46 -7.93 -2.66
N ILE A 74 -6.13 -6.82 -1.99
CA ILE A 74 -5.13 -6.80 -0.90
C ILE A 74 -5.59 -7.70 0.24
N PHE A 75 -6.86 -7.63 0.63
CA PHE A 75 -7.41 -8.49 1.67
C PHE A 75 -7.34 -9.98 1.29
N LEU A 76 -7.67 -10.31 0.04
CA LEU A 76 -7.64 -11.69 -0.46
C LEU A 76 -6.22 -12.23 -0.70
N ALA A 77 -5.23 -11.36 -0.92
CA ALA A 77 -3.86 -11.77 -1.23
C ALA A 77 -3.28 -12.73 -0.17
N TYR A 78 -3.45 -12.42 1.12
CA TYR A 78 -2.90 -13.22 2.22
C TYR A 78 -3.57 -14.59 2.37
N PRO A 79 -4.91 -14.73 2.48
CA PRO A 79 -5.53 -16.04 2.58
C PRO A 79 -5.28 -16.90 1.33
N ILE A 80 -5.34 -16.33 0.12
CA ILE A 80 -5.03 -17.06 -1.12
C ILE A 80 -3.58 -17.53 -1.12
N GLY A 81 -2.64 -16.65 -0.78
CA GLY A 81 -1.23 -16.99 -0.74
C GLY A 81 -0.89 -18.06 0.29
N ILE A 82 -1.55 -18.07 1.46
CA ILE A 82 -1.40 -19.14 2.46
C ILE A 82 -1.86 -20.49 1.90
N VAL A 83 -3.04 -20.55 1.26
CA VAL A 83 -3.53 -21.80 0.65
C VAL A 83 -2.58 -22.29 -0.44
N MET A 84 -2.08 -21.38 -1.28
CA MET A 84 -1.12 -21.69 -2.33
C MET A 84 0.21 -22.17 -1.76
N ALA A 85 0.70 -21.58 -0.67
CA ALA A 85 1.93 -21.98 -0.01
C ALA A 85 1.82 -23.40 0.55
N ILE A 86 0.72 -23.71 1.26
CA ILE A 86 0.47 -25.06 1.81
C ILE A 86 0.41 -26.10 0.69
N ARG A 87 -0.24 -25.79 -0.44
CA ARG A 87 -0.24 -26.68 -1.61
C ARG A 87 1.15 -26.86 -2.21
N GLY A 88 1.93 -25.79 -2.30
CA GLY A 88 3.31 -25.82 -2.79
C GLY A 88 4.25 -26.65 -1.92
N ALA A 89 4.03 -26.65 -0.60
CA ALA A 89 4.83 -27.45 0.34
C ALA A 89 4.69 -28.96 0.13
N ASN A 90 3.54 -29.43 -0.38
CA ASN A 90 3.26 -30.85 -0.63
C ASN A 90 3.76 -31.35 -1.99
N SER A 91 4.59 -30.58 -2.72
CA SER A 91 5.12 -31.02 -4.01
C SER A 91 6.27 -32.03 -3.84
N TYR A 92 6.35 -32.99 -4.77
CA TYR A 92 7.29 -34.13 -4.71
C TYR A 92 8.77 -33.74 -4.85
N PHE A 93 9.08 -32.56 -5.38
CA PHE A 93 10.45 -32.04 -5.54
C PHE A 93 10.47 -30.53 -5.22
N GLY A 94 11.31 -30.12 -4.28
CA GLY A 94 11.56 -28.70 -3.98
C GLY A 94 10.42 -27.95 -3.26
N GLY A 95 9.46 -28.66 -2.64
CA GLY A 95 8.27 -28.06 -2.01
C GLY A 95 8.55 -26.97 -0.99
N PHE A 96 9.64 -27.10 -0.21
CA PHE A 96 10.05 -26.05 0.74
C PHE A 96 10.49 -24.75 0.04
N GLY A 97 11.20 -24.83 -1.09
CA GLY A 97 11.61 -23.65 -1.85
C GLY A 97 10.41 -22.94 -2.49
N LEU A 98 9.46 -23.71 -3.02
CA LEU A 98 8.20 -23.17 -3.54
C LEU A 98 7.35 -22.53 -2.44
N PHE A 99 7.26 -23.17 -1.27
CA PHE A 99 6.57 -22.63 -0.10
C PHE A 99 7.14 -21.26 0.29
N MET A 100 8.46 -21.16 0.46
CA MET A 100 9.13 -19.90 0.82
C MET A 100 8.97 -18.84 -0.27
N GLY A 101 9.05 -19.23 -1.55
CA GLY A 101 8.84 -18.32 -2.67
C GLY A 101 7.42 -17.75 -2.70
N ILE A 102 6.40 -18.59 -2.50
CA ILE A 102 4.99 -18.16 -2.47
C ILE A 102 4.75 -17.23 -1.28
N LEU A 103 5.28 -17.54 -0.09
CA LEU A 103 5.17 -16.65 1.06
C LEU A 103 5.82 -15.29 0.81
N GLY A 104 7.02 -15.28 0.23
CA GLY A 104 7.71 -14.03 -0.12
C GLY A 104 6.91 -13.17 -1.09
N ILE A 105 6.41 -13.76 -2.18
CA ILE A 105 5.58 -13.03 -3.16
C ILE A 105 4.30 -12.53 -2.51
N THR A 106 3.59 -13.39 -1.79
CA THR A 106 2.32 -13.06 -1.12
C THR A 106 2.49 -11.90 -0.15
N TYR A 107 3.60 -11.89 0.60
CA TYR A 107 3.86 -10.88 1.60
C TYR A 107 4.04 -9.49 0.98
N PHE A 108 4.76 -9.40 -0.14
CA PHE A 108 5.04 -8.12 -0.82
C PHE A 108 3.98 -7.72 -1.86
N LEU A 109 3.11 -8.63 -2.29
CA LEU A 109 2.04 -8.36 -3.26
C LEU A 109 1.16 -7.14 -2.89
N PRO A 110 0.76 -6.93 -1.61
CA PRO A 110 0.03 -5.73 -1.21
C PRO A 110 0.74 -4.41 -1.52
N LEU A 111 2.08 -4.37 -1.53
CA LEU A 111 2.80 -3.15 -1.89
C LEU A 111 2.49 -2.75 -3.33
N TYR A 112 2.61 -3.69 -4.27
CA TYR A 112 2.37 -3.43 -5.69
C TYR A 112 0.90 -3.03 -5.93
N LEU A 113 -0.04 -3.75 -5.32
CA LEU A 113 -1.47 -3.43 -5.43
C LEU A 113 -1.80 -2.05 -4.83
N SER A 114 -1.20 -1.69 -3.69
CA SER A 114 -1.40 -0.38 -3.07
C SER A 114 -0.83 0.75 -3.92
N LEU A 115 0.32 0.55 -4.55
CA LEU A 115 0.91 1.56 -5.45
C LEU A 115 -0.03 1.85 -6.62
N ILE A 116 -0.58 0.82 -7.26
CA ILE A 116 -1.53 1.00 -8.37
C ILE A 116 -2.81 1.69 -7.87
N ARG A 117 -3.33 1.29 -6.70
CA ARG A 117 -4.48 1.93 -6.06
C ARG A 117 -4.23 3.41 -5.80
N GLU A 118 -3.07 3.77 -5.27
CA GLU A 118 -2.70 5.17 -4.99
C GLU A 118 -2.61 6.00 -6.27
N LEU A 119 -2.04 5.44 -7.35
CA LEU A 119 -2.03 6.10 -8.66
C LEU A 119 -3.46 6.36 -9.17
N ALA A 120 -4.35 5.37 -9.05
CA ALA A 120 -5.76 5.55 -9.41
C ALA A 120 -6.44 6.63 -8.54
N GLN A 121 -6.18 6.65 -7.23
CA GLN A 121 -6.72 7.66 -6.31
C GLN A 121 -6.27 9.09 -6.64
N ILE A 122 -5.02 9.28 -7.09
CA ILE A 122 -4.53 10.61 -7.50
C ILE A 122 -5.35 11.16 -8.66
N SER A 123 -5.61 10.33 -9.67
CA SER A 123 -6.44 10.73 -10.83
C SER A 123 -7.86 11.12 -10.41
N LEU A 124 -8.47 10.43 -9.43
CA LEU A 124 -9.78 10.82 -8.88
C LEU A 124 -9.71 12.20 -8.22
N LYS A 125 -8.70 12.45 -7.39
CA LYS A 125 -8.51 13.74 -6.72
C LYS A 125 -8.40 14.88 -7.73
N ILE A 126 -7.68 14.69 -8.84
CA ILE A 126 -7.56 15.69 -9.90
C ILE A 126 -8.92 15.99 -10.54
N LEU A 127 -9.70 14.95 -10.88
CA LEU A 127 -11.04 15.13 -11.45
C LEU A 127 -11.95 15.93 -10.50
N LEU A 128 -11.85 15.66 -9.20
CA LEU A 128 -12.62 16.39 -8.18
C LEU A 128 -12.20 17.85 -8.05
N TYR A 129 -10.89 18.12 -8.03
CA TYR A 129 -10.39 19.50 -8.01
C TYR A 129 -10.84 20.29 -9.23
N LEU A 130 -10.75 19.70 -10.43
CA LEU A 130 -11.21 20.34 -11.66
C LEU A 130 -12.70 20.65 -11.62
N LYS A 131 -13.51 19.71 -11.11
CA LYS A 131 -14.94 19.92 -10.95
C LYS A 131 -15.25 21.03 -9.95
N LEU A 132 -14.58 21.05 -8.79
CA LEU A 132 -14.81 22.04 -7.75
C LEU A 132 -14.47 23.46 -8.26
N ILE A 133 -13.44 23.59 -9.09
CA ILE A 133 -13.10 24.84 -9.79
C ILE A 133 -14.19 25.20 -10.82
N ALA A 134 -14.66 24.23 -11.61
CA ALA A 134 -15.67 24.46 -12.64
C ALA A 134 -17.04 24.83 -12.05
N SER A 135 -17.43 24.25 -10.91
CA SER A 135 -18.70 24.51 -10.22
C SER A 135 -18.72 25.82 -9.44
N LYS A 136 -17.56 26.43 -9.16
CA LYS A 136 -17.44 27.72 -8.47
C LYS A 136 -17.53 28.91 -9.42
N LYS A 137 -17.64 28.63 -10.73
CA LYS A 137 -17.86 29.59 -11.81
C LYS A 137 -19.34 29.58 -12.19
#